data_AF-A0A6N7PKI7-F1
#
_entry.id   AF-A0A6N7PKI7-F1
#
_cell.length_a   1.000
_cell.length_b   1.000
_cell.length_c   1.000
_cell.angle_alpha   90.00
_cell.angle_beta   90.00
_cell.angle_gamma   90.00
#
_symmetry.space_group_name_H-M   'P 1'
#
loop_
_entity.id
_entity.type
_entity.pdbx_description
1 polymer ?
#
loop_
_entity_poly.entity_id
_entity_poly.type
_entity_poly.pdbx_seq_one_letter_code
_entity_poly.pdbx_strand_id
1 'polypeptide(L)'
;MRPARRPIGRCSRGVARIPTTARAAVDGGARGRAPWALVDRREAHMATRAGVGFSNESSSTDAGTAAAQEALRALGGGEADIVFVFASTNHDYGKLLPAIRKITGPVPLVGCSTAGEFTSAHVGHGSVAVMAIKSDAIRFRVGFGRNLKGQRHGATLEALKAFAAEHRAARAAGFPHATCIVLSDGLAGQGEDIVEGVHASAGMLAQVVGGAAADDAKFARTDVFLDDRHHTDALVVVYAFSRTPIGIGVRHGLSPACPSMIVTRAAGNVIHEIDGRPALLAYERFAAGIGEPITPATRDAFMITHELGMLTSSGEYKIRAPLTANEDGSIVMASEVPVGASVTIMRGSEEKLVSAAEHAARSALANLAGGKPGAVLVFDCICRRIFLGEQYKRQVDAFRSVVGQDVPLIGWETYGEIALTPGQQSGWHNSTSVVAILPD
;
A
#
# COMPACT_ATOMS: atom_id res chain seq x y z
N MET A 1 -17.18 -56.91 -11.84
CA MET A 1 -16.48 -56.99 -13.14
C MET A 1 -15.43 -55.89 -13.21
N ARG A 2 -14.16 -56.26 -13.40
CA ARG A 2 -12.99 -55.36 -13.57
C ARG A 2 -12.73 -55.11 -15.07
N PRO A 3 -11.96 -54.06 -15.40
CA PRO A 3 -10.69 -54.29 -16.13
C PRO A 3 -9.53 -53.50 -15.48
N ALA A 4 -8.46 -54.18 -15.03
CA ALA A 4 -7.20 -54.49 -15.73
C ALA A 4 -6.26 -53.28 -15.93
N ARG A 5 -5.32 -53.11 -14.98
CA ARG A 5 -4.15 -52.20 -15.04
C ARG A 5 -2.91 -52.96 -15.51
N ARG A 6 -2.09 -52.36 -16.37
CA ARG A 6 -0.72 -52.82 -16.74
C ARG A 6 0.34 -52.24 -15.77
N PRO A 7 1.44 -52.94 -15.46
CA PRO A 7 2.51 -52.41 -14.61
C PRO A 7 3.68 -51.83 -15.43
N ILE A 8 4.29 -50.76 -14.91
CA ILE A 8 5.58 -50.21 -15.38
C ILE A 8 6.63 -50.52 -14.32
N GLY A 9 7.69 -51.21 -14.72
CA GLY A 9 8.80 -51.64 -13.86
C GLY A 9 9.78 -50.52 -13.53
N ARG A 10 10.26 -50.54 -12.28
CA ARG A 10 11.39 -49.76 -11.77
C ARG A 10 12.70 -50.36 -12.27
N CYS A 11 13.65 -49.50 -12.64
CA CYS A 11 15.07 -49.87 -12.78
C CYS A 11 15.91 -49.11 -11.74
N SER A 12 16.74 -49.85 -11.01
CA SER A 12 17.55 -49.41 -9.89
C SER A 12 19.04 -49.27 -10.25
N ARG A 13 19.65 -48.19 -9.73
CA ARG A 13 21.02 -48.04 -9.18
C ARG A 13 22.20 -48.79 -9.85
N GLY A 14 23.13 -48.02 -10.43
CA GLY A 14 24.38 -47.65 -9.74
C GLY A 14 25.70 -48.42 -10.02
N VAL A 15 26.73 -47.61 -10.33
CA VAL A 15 28.18 -47.72 -10.01
C VAL A 15 29.10 -48.46 -11.01
N ALA A 16 30.04 -47.73 -11.66
CA ALA A 16 31.49 -47.75 -11.32
C ALA A 16 32.43 -47.18 -12.43
N ARG A 17 33.24 -46.20 -11.99
CA ARG A 17 34.70 -46.01 -12.19
C ARG A 17 35.33 -45.54 -13.52
N ILE A 18 36.16 -44.49 -13.31
CA ILE A 18 37.17 -43.84 -14.15
C ILE A 18 38.44 -44.72 -14.24
N PRO A 19 39.26 -44.58 -15.30
CA PRO A 19 40.63 -44.13 -15.05
C PRO A 19 41.16 -43.06 -16.02
N THR A 20 42.12 -42.32 -15.47
CA THR A 20 42.91 -41.20 -15.96
C THR A 20 44.10 -41.57 -16.85
N THR A 21 44.58 -40.55 -17.59
CA THR A 21 45.96 -40.25 -18.07
C THR A 21 46.61 -41.07 -19.19
N ALA A 22 47.02 -40.40 -20.29
CA ALA A 22 48.44 -40.15 -20.63
C ALA A 22 48.61 -39.27 -21.89
N ARG A 23 49.75 -38.57 -21.93
CA ARG A 23 50.24 -37.47 -22.80
C ARG A 23 50.56 -37.82 -24.27
N ALA A 24 50.50 -36.80 -25.14
CA ALA A 24 51.51 -36.39 -26.14
C ALA A 24 51.07 -35.04 -26.75
N ALA A 25 51.72 -33.90 -26.50
CA ALA A 25 52.95 -33.34 -27.10
C ALA A 25 52.74 -32.68 -28.50
N VAL A 26 53.10 -31.38 -28.58
CA VAL A 26 54.02 -30.75 -29.56
C VAL A 26 53.56 -29.35 -30.02
N ASP A 27 54.42 -28.37 -29.66
CA ASP A 27 54.84 -27.11 -30.29
C ASP A 27 53.88 -26.05 -30.87
N GLY A 28 54.23 -24.79 -30.55
CA GLY A 28 54.50 -23.82 -31.61
C GLY A 28 53.89 -22.42 -31.47
N GLY A 29 54.64 -21.50 -30.86
CA GLY A 29 54.94 -20.22 -31.52
C GLY A 29 54.01 -19.01 -31.38
N ALA A 30 54.69 -17.88 -31.17
CA ALA A 30 54.38 -16.52 -31.62
C ALA A 30 53.52 -15.60 -30.72
N ARG A 31 54.22 -14.55 -30.27
CA ARG A 31 53.73 -13.33 -29.64
C ARG A 31 52.86 -12.55 -30.63
N GLY A 32 51.64 -12.19 -30.21
CA GLY A 32 50.81 -11.19 -30.87
C GLY A 32 50.23 -10.25 -29.82
N ARG A 33 50.63 -8.98 -29.84
CA ARG A 33 49.98 -7.91 -29.06
C ARG A 33 48.57 -7.73 -29.60
N ALA A 34 47.54 -7.77 -28.74
CA ALA A 34 46.19 -7.37 -29.09
C ALA A 34 45.97 -5.89 -28.70
N PRO A 35 45.71 -4.99 -29.66
CA PRO A 35 45.26 -3.64 -29.39
C PRO A 35 43.73 -3.60 -29.53
N TRP A 36 43.04 -3.86 -28.43
CA TRP A 36 41.69 -3.35 -28.20
C TRP A 36 41.46 -3.44 -26.70
N ALA A 37 41.79 -2.36 -25.99
CA ALA A 37 41.16 -2.11 -24.72
C ALA A 37 39.66 -1.97 -25.04
N LEU A 38 38.87 -3.00 -24.74
CA LEU A 38 37.46 -2.82 -24.46
C LEU A 38 37.43 -1.73 -23.38
N VAL A 39 37.04 -0.53 -23.81
CA VAL A 39 36.48 0.44 -22.88
C VAL A 39 35.24 -0.26 -22.37
N ASP A 40 35.37 -0.88 -21.20
CA ASP A 40 34.25 -1.30 -20.36
C ASP A 40 33.49 -0.02 -20.05
N ARG A 41 32.63 0.40 -20.98
CA ARG A 41 31.48 1.23 -20.65
C ARG A 41 30.62 0.32 -19.79
N ARG A 42 30.96 0.27 -18.50
CA ARG A 42 29.95 0.14 -17.46
C ARG A 42 28.99 1.29 -17.76
N GLU A 43 27.91 0.98 -18.48
CA GLU A 43 26.71 1.79 -18.41
C GLU A 43 26.47 1.97 -16.92
N ALA A 44 26.62 3.20 -16.44
CA ALA A 44 26.23 3.54 -15.09
C ALA A 44 24.73 3.28 -15.03
N HIS A 45 24.36 2.09 -14.56
CA HIS A 45 22.99 1.64 -14.37
C HIS A 45 22.37 2.64 -13.39
N MET A 46 21.56 3.58 -13.85
CA MET A 46 21.02 4.64 -13.00
C MET A 46 19.71 4.18 -12.37
N ALA A 47 19.87 3.20 -11.48
CA ALA A 47 19.17 3.02 -10.22
C ALA A 47 18.07 4.06 -9.88
N THR A 48 16.91 3.57 -9.45
CA THR A 48 15.82 4.35 -8.86
C THR A 48 16.31 5.01 -7.59
N ARG A 49 16.36 6.33 -7.63
CA ARG A 49 16.77 7.17 -6.50
C ARG A 49 15.57 7.89 -5.96
N ALA A 50 15.46 7.93 -4.65
CA ALA A 50 14.47 8.74 -3.98
C ALA A 50 15.13 9.58 -2.88
N GLY A 51 14.55 10.75 -2.63
CA GLY A 51 14.86 11.56 -1.47
C GLY A 51 13.59 11.89 -0.71
N VAL A 52 13.67 11.89 0.62
CA VAL A 52 12.53 12.16 1.51
C VAL A 52 12.86 13.35 2.37
N GLY A 53 11.89 14.24 2.54
CA GLY A 53 11.96 15.38 3.44
C GLY A 53 10.73 15.44 4.34
N PHE A 54 10.90 16.08 5.50
CA PHE A 54 9.87 16.15 6.54
C PHE A 54 9.91 17.52 7.22
N SER A 55 8.75 18.09 7.52
CA SER A 55 8.68 19.37 8.24
C SER A 55 7.53 19.42 9.23
N ASN A 56 7.81 19.96 10.41
CA ASN A 56 6.85 20.29 11.48
C ASN A 56 6.60 21.81 11.58
N GLU A 57 7.01 22.60 10.58
CA GLU A 57 6.76 24.04 10.59
C GLU A 57 5.26 24.31 10.56
N SER A 58 4.79 25.26 11.37
CA SER A 58 3.35 25.59 11.40
C SER A 58 2.89 26.37 10.17
N SER A 59 3.77 27.20 9.60
CA SER A 59 3.53 27.95 8.38
C SER A 59 3.46 27.01 7.18
N SER A 60 2.33 27.01 6.47
CA SER A 60 2.13 26.09 5.32
C SER A 60 3.16 26.30 4.21
N THR A 61 3.57 27.55 3.97
CA THR A 61 4.59 27.87 2.96
C THR A 61 5.97 27.36 3.39
N ASP A 62 6.33 27.57 4.66
CA ASP A 62 7.66 27.20 5.18
C ASP A 62 7.77 25.68 5.32
N ALA A 63 6.71 25.02 5.77
CA ALA A 63 6.63 23.55 5.86
C ALA A 63 6.84 22.90 4.49
N GLY A 64 6.09 23.35 3.47
CA GLY A 64 6.23 22.86 2.11
C GLY A 64 7.62 23.12 1.54
N THR A 65 8.15 24.32 1.74
CA THR A 65 9.49 24.69 1.27
C THR A 65 10.58 23.82 1.91
N ALA A 66 10.55 23.67 3.24
CA ALA A 66 11.54 22.90 3.99
C ALA A 66 11.52 21.42 3.61
N ALA A 67 10.34 20.78 3.60
CA ALA A 67 10.20 19.38 3.26
C ALA A 67 10.62 19.10 1.80
N ALA A 68 10.23 19.96 0.85
CA ALA A 68 10.61 19.81 -0.56
C ALA A 68 12.12 19.99 -0.78
N GLN A 69 12.75 20.96 -0.11
CA GLN A 69 14.19 21.18 -0.19
C GLN A 69 14.97 20.01 0.38
N GLU A 70 14.55 19.47 1.52
CA GLU A 70 15.17 18.28 2.11
C GLU A 70 15.03 17.07 1.17
N ALA A 71 13.84 16.83 0.61
CA ALA A 71 13.62 15.74 -0.34
C ALA A 71 14.54 15.83 -1.57
N LEU A 72 14.67 17.00 -2.21
CA LEU A 72 15.56 17.16 -3.36
C LEU A 72 17.05 17.10 -3.01
N ARG A 73 17.45 17.57 -1.82
CA ARG A 73 18.81 17.40 -1.33
C ARG A 73 19.13 15.91 -1.13
N ALA A 74 18.24 15.17 -0.48
CA ALA A 74 18.37 13.74 -0.24
C ALA A 74 18.34 12.91 -1.54
N LEU A 75 17.58 13.36 -2.55
CA LEU A 75 17.62 12.77 -3.89
C LEU A 75 19.02 12.88 -4.51
N GLY A 76 19.85 13.82 -4.05
CA GLY A 76 21.19 14.12 -4.54
C GLY A 76 21.21 15.15 -5.67
N GLY A 77 20.23 16.06 -5.68
CA GLY A 77 20.03 17.09 -6.70
C GLY A 77 19.45 16.55 -8.03
N GLY A 78 19.15 17.46 -8.96
CA GLY A 78 18.56 17.13 -10.26
C GLY A 78 17.03 17.15 -10.27
N GLU A 79 16.45 16.75 -11.40
CA GLU A 79 15.00 16.75 -11.63
C GLU A 79 14.38 15.40 -11.25
N ALA A 80 13.30 15.41 -10.47
CA ALA A 80 12.51 14.20 -10.18
C ALA A 80 11.62 13.83 -11.38
N ASP A 81 11.19 12.57 -11.46
CA ASP A 81 10.16 12.11 -12.41
C ASP A 81 8.75 12.17 -11.79
N ILE A 82 8.66 12.12 -10.46
CA ILE A 82 7.42 12.27 -9.70
C ILE A 82 7.71 12.72 -8.26
N VAL A 83 6.76 13.44 -7.66
CA VAL A 83 6.79 13.86 -6.25
C VAL A 83 5.52 13.38 -5.54
N PHE A 84 5.69 12.72 -4.40
CA PHE A 84 4.61 12.37 -3.48
C PHE A 84 4.58 13.36 -2.30
N VAL A 85 3.40 13.85 -1.93
CA VAL A 85 3.19 14.79 -0.82
C VAL A 85 2.09 14.29 0.10
N PHE A 86 2.41 14.17 1.38
CA PHE A 86 1.45 13.80 2.42
C PHE A 86 1.48 14.87 3.49
N ALA A 87 0.32 15.43 3.81
CA ALA A 87 0.25 16.62 4.64
C ALA A 87 -0.97 16.62 5.55
N SER A 88 -0.72 16.99 6.81
CA SER A 88 -1.77 17.18 7.80
C SER A 88 -2.80 18.24 7.36
N THR A 89 -4.03 18.06 7.85
CA THR A 89 -5.13 19.03 7.67
C THR A 89 -4.93 20.37 8.38
N ASN A 90 -3.87 20.50 9.18
CA ASN A 90 -3.48 21.77 9.81
C ASN A 90 -2.89 22.78 8.81
N HIS A 91 -2.56 22.36 7.59
CA HIS A 91 -1.99 23.22 6.56
C HIS A 91 -3.02 23.71 5.55
N ASP A 92 -2.82 24.94 5.09
CA ASP A 92 -3.52 25.52 3.94
C ASP A 92 -2.89 24.99 2.65
N TYR A 93 -3.55 24.01 2.03
CA TYR A 93 -3.07 23.36 0.79
C TYR A 93 -2.90 24.34 -0.38
N GLY A 94 -3.67 25.43 -0.41
CA GLY A 94 -3.54 26.50 -1.40
C GLY A 94 -2.25 27.30 -1.28
N LYS A 95 -1.56 27.23 -0.13
CA LYS A 95 -0.22 27.81 0.08
C LYS A 95 0.88 26.74 0.06
N LEU A 96 0.60 25.58 0.65
CA LEU A 96 1.54 24.48 0.76
C LEU A 96 1.97 23.95 -0.61
N LEU A 97 1.02 23.58 -1.47
CA LEU A 97 1.32 22.94 -2.76
C LEU A 97 2.10 23.87 -3.71
N PRO A 98 1.75 25.17 -3.86
CA PRO A 98 2.58 26.10 -4.63
C PRO A 98 3.99 26.27 -4.07
N ALA A 99 4.17 26.24 -2.76
CA ALA A 99 5.49 26.32 -2.13
C ALA A 99 6.37 25.11 -2.48
N ILE A 100 5.81 23.90 -2.41
CA ILE A 100 6.50 22.65 -2.82
C ILE A 100 6.82 22.70 -4.32
N ARG A 101 5.86 23.14 -5.15
CA ARG A 101 6.03 23.21 -6.61
C ARG A 101 7.11 24.21 -7.04
N LYS A 102 7.28 25.32 -6.32
CA LYS A 102 8.38 26.27 -6.55
C LYS A 102 9.76 25.62 -6.40
N ILE A 103 9.88 24.61 -5.54
CA ILE A 103 11.12 23.87 -5.30
C ILE A 103 11.29 22.70 -6.26
N THR A 104 10.21 21.95 -6.51
CA THR A 104 10.22 20.70 -7.29
C THR A 104 10.06 20.89 -8.79
N GLY A 105 9.60 22.06 -9.24
CA GLY A 105 9.40 22.37 -10.65
C GLY A 105 8.09 21.80 -11.21
N PRO A 106 7.97 21.64 -12.54
CA PRO A 106 6.75 21.22 -13.21
C PRO A 106 6.50 19.71 -13.18
N VAL A 107 7.28 18.95 -12.41
CA VAL A 107 7.17 17.51 -12.29
C VAL A 107 5.79 17.12 -11.72
N PRO A 108 5.23 15.96 -12.11
CA PRO A 108 3.97 15.49 -11.53
C PRO A 108 4.07 15.43 -10.00
N LEU A 109 3.18 16.14 -9.32
CA LEU A 109 3.05 16.11 -7.88
C LEU A 109 1.70 15.47 -7.54
N VAL A 110 1.74 14.42 -6.72
CA VAL A 110 0.55 13.70 -6.27
C VAL A 110 0.59 13.54 -4.76
N GLY A 111 -0.56 13.37 -4.14
CA GLY A 111 -0.60 13.32 -2.69
C GLY A 111 -2.00 13.30 -2.11
N CYS A 112 -2.09 13.40 -0.79
CA CYS A 112 -3.37 13.58 -0.11
C CYS A 112 -3.21 14.16 1.30
N SER A 113 -4.34 14.57 1.87
CA SER A 113 -4.46 14.85 3.29
C SER A 113 -4.31 13.55 4.10
N THR A 114 -3.79 13.67 5.32
CA THR A 114 -3.41 12.54 6.15
C THR A 114 -3.79 12.74 7.62
N ALA A 115 -3.78 11.64 8.39
CA ALA A 115 -4.00 11.66 9.84
C ALA A 115 -2.69 11.59 10.67
N GLY A 116 -1.55 11.55 9.98
CA GLY A 116 -0.24 11.33 10.55
C GLY A 116 0.74 11.00 9.43
N GLU A 117 1.97 11.46 9.57
CA GLU A 117 3.00 11.36 8.54
C GLU A 117 4.26 10.75 9.14
N PHE A 118 4.93 9.90 8.38
CA PHE A 118 6.19 9.32 8.81
C PHE A 118 7.16 9.09 7.65
N THR A 119 8.43 9.05 8.00
CA THR A 119 9.54 8.72 7.11
C THR A 119 10.38 7.65 7.78
N SER A 120 11.53 7.32 7.20
CA SER A 120 12.51 6.51 7.90
C SER A 120 12.95 7.16 9.23
N ALA A 121 13.10 8.49 9.28
CA ALA A 121 13.66 9.19 10.44
C ALA A 121 12.61 9.78 11.40
N HIS A 122 11.42 10.12 10.89
CA HIS A 122 10.43 10.90 11.62
C HIS A 122 9.08 10.19 11.70
N VAL A 123 8.36 10.40 12.79
CA VAL A 123 6.96 9.98 12.97
C VAL A 123 6.26 11.15 13.67
N GLY A 124 5.21 11.68 13.07
CA GLY A 124 4.54 12.86 13.60
C GLY A 124 3.12 13.07 13.10
N HIS A 125 2.51 14.14 13.61
CA HIS A 125 1.22 14.67 13.22
C HIS A 125 1.36 16.17 13.01
N GLY A 126 0.44 16.78 12.27
CA GLY A 126 0.52 18.22 11.99
C GLY A 126 1.68 18.58 11.07
N SER A 127 2.18 17.62 10.29
CA SER A 127 3.43 17.73 9.56
C SER A 127 3.23 17.55 8.05
N VAL A 128 4.34 17.73 7.31
CA VAL A 128 4.40 17.53 5.85
C VAL A 128 5.55 16.59 5.54
N ALA A 129 5.26 15.52 4.80
CA ALA A 129 6.25 14.62 4.24
C ALA A 129 6.25 14.72 2.71
N VAL A 130 7.45 14.81 2.12
CA VAL A 130 7.63 14.89 0.66
C VAL A 130 8.63 13.82 0.24
N MET A 131 8.30 13.04 -0.79
CA MET A 131 9.24 12.14 -1.46
C MET A 131 9.38 12.54 -2.93
N ALA A 132 10.61 12.77 -3.37
CA ALA A 132 10.95 12.98 -4.78
C ALA A 132 11.63 11.73 -5.34
N ILE A 133 11.22 11.26 -6.51
CA ILE A 133 11.73 10.02 -7.11
C ILE A 133 12.25 10.29 -8.52
N LYS A 134 13.44 9.79 -8.85
CA LYS A 134 14.01 9.69 -10.20
C LYS A 134 14.24 8.22 -10.53
N SER A 135 13.81 7.75 -11.70
CA SER A 135 13.99 6.35 -12.09
C SER A 135 14.17 6.17 -13.60
N ASP A 136 15.13 5.31 -13.99
CA ASP A 136 15.20 4.76 -15.36
C ASP A 136 14.48 3.40 -15.47
N ALA A 137 14.19 2.75 -14.34
CA ALA A 137 13.53 1.46 -14.21
C ALA A 137 12.01 1.57 -14.16
N ILE A 138 11.47 2.76 -13.87
CA ILE A 138 10.05 3.03 -13.73
C ILE A 138 9.66 4.29 -14.51
N ARG A 139 8.60 4.20 -15.30
CA ARG A 139 7.95 5.35 -15.96
C ARG A 139 6.64 5.66 -15.27
N PHE A 140 6.53 6.89 -14.77
CA PHE A 140 5.33 7.38 -14.12
C PHE A 140 4.42 8.13 -15.10
N ARG A 141 3.12 7.91 -14.95
CA ARG A 141 2.03 8.71 -15.53
C ARG A 141 1.01 8.98 -14.44
N VAL A 142 0.23 10.04 -14.58
CA VAL A 142 -0.79 10.40 -13.61
C VAL A 142 -2.13 10.53 -14.32
N GLY A 143 -3.12 9.84 -13.79
CA GLY A 143 -4.52 9.98 -14.13
C GLY A 143 -5.31 10.59 -12.97
N PHE A 144 -6.42 11.22 -13.29
CA PHE A 144 -7.25 11.92 -12.33
C PHE A 144 -8.73 11.79 -12.70
N GLY A 145 -9.57 11.57 -11.70
CA GLY A 145 -11.01 11.47 -11.86
C GLY A 145 -11.74 12.16 -10.72
N ARG A 146 -12.96 12.64 -11.01
CA ARG A 146 -13.79 13.40 -10.06
C ARG A 146 -15.18 12.82 -9.93
N ASN A 147 -15.93 13.35 -8.96
CA ASN A 147 -17.32 13.00 -8.69
C ASN A 147 -17.46 11.54 -8.25
N LEU A 148 -16.64 11.12 -7.28
CA LEU A 148 -16.72 9.79 -6.70
C LEU A 148 -18.08 9.57 -6.03
N LYS A 149 -18.58 10.51 -5.23
CA LYS A 149 -19.86 10.38 -4.51
C LYS A 149 -21.05 10.17 -5.45
N GLY A 150 -21.04 10.81 -6.63
CA GLY A 150 -22.13 10.71 -7.60
C GLY A 150 -21.93 9.68 -8.72
N GLN A 151 -20.69 9.47 -9.21
CA GLN A 151 -20.39 8.63 -10.38
C GLN A 151 -19.02 7.91 -10.25
N ARG A 152 -18.85 7.05 -9.23
CA ARG A 152 -17.60 6.30 -8.98
C ARG A 152 -17.01 5.61 -10.21
N HIS A 153 -17.85 4.90 -10.97
CA HIS A 153 -17.39 4.22 -12.17
C HIS A 153 -16.90 5.21 -13.24
N GLY A 154 -17.61 6.33 -13.42
CA GLY A 154 -17.18 7.41 -14.32
C GLY A 154 -15.84 8.02 -13.88
N ALA A 155 -15.67 8.26 -12.58
CA ALA A 155 -14.44 8.79 -12.01
C ALA A 155 -13.24 7.87 -12.24
N THR A 156 -13.39 6.56 -11.99
CA THR A 156 -12.33 5.57 -12.20
C THR A 156 -12.00 5.38 -13.68
N LEU A 157 -13.01 5.39 -14.57
CA LEU A 157 -12.81 5.40 -16.02
C LEU A 157 -12.06 6.65 -16.49
N GLU A 158 -12.44 7.84 -16.00
CA GLU A 158 -11.75 9.10 -16.32
C GLU A 158 -10.29 9.05 -15.87
N ALA A 159 -10.08 8.58 -14.62
CA ALA A 159 -8.75 8.44 -14.04
C ALA A 159 -7.88 7.42 -14.75
N LEU A 160 -8.43 6.44 -15.47
CA LEU A 160 -7.68 5.42 -16.23
C LEU A 160 -7.81 5.54 -17.76
N LYS A 161 -8.40 6.60 -18.29
CA LYS A 161 -8.69 6.75 -19.73
C LYS A 161 -7.47 6.56 -20.65
N ALA A 162 -6.28 6.95 -20.19
CA ALA A 162 -5.03 6.85 -20.95
C ALA A 162 -4.26 5.55 -20.67
N PHE A 163 -4.66 4.78 -19.65
CA PHE A 163 -3.88 3.65 -19.13
C PHE A 163 -3.55 2.62 -20.20
N ALA A 164 -4.52 2.18 -20.99
CA ALA A 164 -4.30 1.13 -21.99
C ALA A 164 -3.31 1.53 -23.09
N ALA A 165 -3.35 2.80 -23.52
CA ALA A 165 -2.43 3.33 -24.53
C ALA A 165 -1.02 3.49 -23.97
N GLU A 166 -0.89 4.07 -22.77
CA GLU A 166 0.38 4.26 -22.06
C GLU A 166 1.03 2.91 -21.72
N HIS A 167 0.25 1.94 -21.24
CA HIS A 167 0.75 0.59 -20.94
C HIS A 167 1.30 -0.11 -22.19
N ARG A 168 0.60 -0.01 -23.33
CA ARG A 168 1.09 -0.57 -24.61
C ARG A 168 2.42 0.07 -25.01
N ALA A 169 2.52 1.39 -24.91
CA ALA A 169 3.75 2.12 -25.24
C ALA A 169 4.90 1.78 -24.28
N ALA A 170 4.63 1.69 -22.98
CA ALA A 170 5.61 1.33 -21.96
C ALA A 170 6.12 -0.11 -22.15
N ARG A 171 5.22 -1.06 -22.43
CA ARG A 171 5.59 -2.45 -22.72
C ARG A 171 6.47 -2.57 -23.96
N ALA A 172 6.14 -1.85 -25.03
CA ALA A 172 6.97 -1.79 -26.24
C ALA A 172 8.37 -1.19 -25.97
N ALA A 173 8.49 -0.32 -24.97
CA ALA A 173 9.74 0.28 -24.52
C ALA A 173 10.47 -0.53 -23.43
N GLY A 174 10.04 -1.76 -23.14
CA GLY A 174 10.71 -2.65 -22.19
C GLY A 174 10.28 -2.51 -20.73
N PHE A 175 9.11 -1.94 -20.45
CA PHE A 175 8.52 -1.85 -19.10
C PHE A 175 7.28 -2.76 -19.02
N PRO A 176 7.46 -4.08 -18.80
CA PRO A 176 6.38 -5.06 -18.95
C PRO A 176 5.42 -5.14 -17.75
N HIS A 177 5.79 -4.56 -16.61
CA HIS A 177 4.98 -4.55 -15.39
C HIS A 177 4.21 -3.24 -15.26
N ALA A 178 3.01 -3.31 -14.67
CA ALA A 178 2.17 -2.15 -14.41
C ALA A 178 1.60 -2.22 -12.98
N THR A 179 1.66 -1.10 -12.28
CA THR A 179 1.04 -0.92 -10.96
C THR A 179 0.30 0.41 -10.95
N CYS A 180 -0.95 0.39 -10.50
CA CYS A 180 -1.74 1.58 -10.23
C CYS A 180 -1.60 1.93 -8.74
N ILE A 181 -0.95 3.05 -8.42
CA ILE A 181 -0.89 3.60 -7.07
C ILE A 181 -2.04 4.60 -6.93
N VAL A 182 -3.03 4.29 -6.10
CA VAL A 182 -4.30 5.02 -5.97
C VAL A 182 -4.30 5.85 -4.69
N LEU A 183 -4.59 7.13 -4.84
CA LEU A 183 -4.92 8.04 -3.74
C LEU A 183 -6.35 8.52 -3.95
N SER A 184 -7.25 8.26 -3.01
CA SER A 184 -8.67 8.64 -3.13
C SER A 184 -9.12 9.49 -1.94
N ASP A 185 -10.11 10.36 -2.15
CA ASP A 185 -10.86 10.97 -1.04
C ASP A 185 -11.43 9.86 -0.14
N GLY A 186 -11.03 9.84 1.13
CA GLY A 186 -11.42 8.82 2.09
C GLY A 186 -12.87 8.94 2.57
N LEU A 187 -13.52 10.07 2.31
CA LEU A 187 -14.92 10.32 2.66
C LEU A 187 -15.85 10.23 1.43
N ALA A 188 -15.34 9.77 0.30
CA ALA A 188 -16.17 9.49 -0.88
C ALA A 188 -17.03 8.23 -0.73
N GLY A 189 -16.69 7.35 0.22
CA GLY A 189 -17.39 6.09 0.52
C GLY A 189 -17.16 4.99 -0.52
N GLN A 190 -17.59 3.77 -0.16
CA GLN A 190 -17.56 2.56 -1.02
C GLN A 190 -16.18 2.30 -1.64
N GLY A 191 -15.17 2.16 -0.79
CA GLY A 191 -13.78 1.98 -1.23
C GLY A 191 -13.55 0.72 -2.07
N GLU A 192 -14.35 -0.34 -1.87
CA GLU A 192 -14.28 -1.56 -2.70
C GLU A 192 -14.63 -1.25 -4.16
N ASP A 193 -15.71 -0.50 -4.42
CA ASP A 193 -16.09 -0.05 -5.77
C ASP A 193 -14.98 0.73 -6.47
N ILE A 194 -14.23 1.56 -5.73
CA ILE A 194 -13.12 2.34 -6.28
C ILE A 194 -12.03 1.39 -6.75
N VAL A 195 -11.66 0.41 -5.92
CA VAL A 195 -10.63 -0.59 -6.26
C VAL A 195 -11.06 -1.44 -7.44
N GLU A 196 -12.31 -1.91 -7.46
CA GLU A 196 -12.88 -2.69 -8.56
C GLU A 196 -12.94 -1.87 -9.85
N GLY A 197 -13.36 -0.60 -9.78
CA GLY A 197 -13.41 0.30 -10.92
C GLY A 197 -12.03 0.57 -11.53
N VAL A 198 -11.01 0.78 -10.69
CA VAL A 198 -9.61 0.92 -11.14
C VAL A 198 -9.13 -0.40 -11.76
N HIS A 199 -9.37 -1.54 -11.11
CA HIS A 199 -8.92 -2.84 -11.61
C HIS A 199 -9.55 -3.22 -12.95
N ALA A 200 -10.86 -2.99 -13.09
CA ALA A 200 -11.61 -3.22 -14.32
C ALA A 200 -11.12 -2.30 -15.44
N SER A 201 -10.91 -1.01 -15.15
CA SER A 201 -10.43 -0.03 -16.13
C SER A 201 -8.97 -0.28 -16.56
N ALA A 202 -8.15 -0.89 -15.68
CA ALA A 202 -6.80 -1.33 -16.01
C ALA A 202 -6.77 -2.65 -16.80
N GLY A 203 -7.94 -3.28 -17.04
CA GLY A 203 -8.07 -4.54 -17.78
C GLY A 203 -7.40 -5.73 -17.09
N MET A 204 -7.32 -5.71 -15.75
CA MET A 204 -6.58 -6.71 -14.95
C MET A 204 -5.07 -6.80 -15.26
N LEU A 205 -4.52 -5.81 -16.00
CA LEU A 205 -3.11 -5.80 -16.42
C LEU A 205 -2.18 -5.26 -15.33
N ALA A 206 -2.73 -4.63 -14.29
CA ALA A 206 -1.97 -3.97 -13.23
C ALA A 206 -2.35 -4.49 -11.84
N GLN A 207 -1.35 -4.49 -10.96
CA GLN A 207 -1.59 -4.50 -9.52
C GLN A 207 -2.21 -3.17 -9.10
N VAL A 208 -3.07 -3.17 -8.10
CA VAL A 208 -3.61 -1.94 -7.51
C VAL A 208 -3.11 -1.84 -6.08
N VAL A 209 -2.52 -0.71 -5.72
CA VAL A 209 -2.03 -0.42 -4.38
C VAL A 209 -2.37 1.03 -4.04
N GLY A 210 -2.46 1.40 -2.77
CA GLY A 210 -2.87 2.76 -2.46
C GLY A 210 -3.40 2.95 -1.06
N GLY A 211 -3.99 4.11 -0.85
CA GLY A 211 -4.66 4.46 0.40
C GLY A 211 -5.59 5.64 0.24
N ALA A 212 -6.52 5.73 1.18
CA ALA A 212 -7.50 6.79 1.24
C ALA A 212 -6.97 7.97 2.07
N ALA A 213 -7.22 9.18 1.60
CA ALA A 213 -6.95 10.41 2.32
C ALA A 213 -7.66 10.41 3.69
N ALA A 214 -7.08 11.09 4.67
CA ALA A 214 -7.59 11.13 6.03
C ALA A 214 -7.53 12.56 6.61
N ASP A 215 -8.25 12.78 7.72
CA ASP A 215 -8.30 14.05 8.44
C ASP A 215 -8.32 13.90 9.96
N ASP A 216 -7.34 13.18 10.53
CA ASP A 216 -7.13 13.07 11.99
C ASP A 216 -8.37 12.56 12.76
N ALA A 217 -9.06 11.55 12.22
CA ALA A 217 -10.34 11.04 12.75
C ALA A 217 -11.49 12.09 12.86
N LYS A 218 -11.40 13.24 12.17
CA LYS A 218 -12.45 14.27 12.17
C LYS A 218 -13.62 13.91 11.25
N PHE A 219 -13.39 13.12 10.20
CA PHE A 219 -14.38 12.71 9.20
C PHE A 219 -15.17 13.90 8.59
N ALA A 220 -14.52 15.04 8.45
CA ALA A 220 -15.12 16.28 7.98
C ALA A 220 -14.75 16.57 6.52
N ARG A 221 -13.47 16.38 6.16
CA ARG A 221 -12.96 16.71 4.82
C ARG A 221 -11.63 16.02 4.56
N THR A 222 -11.53 15.34 3.42
CA THR A 222 -10.23 14.84 2.93
C THR A 222 -10.00 15.28 1.48
N ASP A 223 -8.75 15.51 1.13
CA ASP A 223 -8.37 16.03 -0.18
C ASP A 223 -7.28 15.15 -0.82
N VAL A 224 -7.38 14.92 -2.12
CA VAL A 224 -6.27 14.40 -2.94
C VAL A 224 -5.57 15.56 -3.66
N PHE A 225 -4.27 15.43 -3.88
CA PHE A 225 -3.44 16.47 -4.48
C PHE A 225 -3.03 16.08 -5.90
N LEU A 226 -3.15 17.03 -6.81
CA LEU A 226 -2.62 16.94 -8.16
C LEU A 226 -1.98 18.28 -8.51
N ASP A 227 -0.67 18.24 -8.72
CA ASP A 227 0.15 19.39 -9.04
C ASP A 227 0.06 20.50 -7.97
N ASP A 228 -0.46 21.67 -8.32
CA ASP A 228 -0.66 22.83 -7.44
C ASP A 228 -2.07 22.91 -6.86
N ARG A 229 -2.87 21.85 -7.01
CA ARG A 229 -4.28 21.83 -6.61
C ARG A 229 -4.61 20.66 -5.70
N HIS A 230 -5.65 20.88 -4.90
CA HIS A 230 -6.24 19.87 -4.03
C HIS A 230 -7.73 19.72 -4.35
N HIS A 231 -8.25 18.51 -4.20
CA HIS A 231 -9.59 18.13 -4.63
C HIS A 231 -10.25 17.22 -3.60
N THR A 232 -11.45 17.59 -3.18
CA THR A 232 -12.40 16.66 -2.57
C THR A 232 -13.16 15.91 -3.68
N ASP A 233 -13.82 14.82 -3.30
CA ASP A 233 -14.66 14.00 -4.16
C ASP A 233 -13.96 13.50 -5.44
N ALA A 234 -12.71 13.08 -5.28
CA ALA A 234 -11.82 12.77 -6.40
C ALA A 234 -10.81 11.67 -6.05
N LEU A 235 -10.19 11.12 -7.09
CA LEU A 235 -9.04 10.23 -6.97
C LEU A 235 -7.94 10.60 -7.96
N VAL A 236 -6.70 10.33 -7.54
CA VAL A 236 -5.50 10.39 -8.36
C VAL A 236 -4.95 8.98 -8.48
N VAL A 237 -4.55 8.59 -9.69
CA VAL A 237 -3.94 7.27 -9.94
C VAL A 237 -2.61 7.47 -10.64
N VAL A 238 -1.53 7.05 -10.01
CA VAL A 238 -0.22 6.96 -10.66
C VAL A 238 -0.11 5.63 -11.38
N TYR A 239 0.17 5.66 -12.67
CA TYR A 239 0.55 4.46 -13.42
C TYR A 239 2.06 4.34 -13.34
N ALA A 240 2.54 3.35 -12.61
CA ALA A 240 3.95 3.00 -12.55
C ALA A 240 4.18 1.82 -13.50
N PHE A 241 4.80 2.09 -14.65
CA PHE A 241 5.24 1.05 -15.58
C PHE A 241 6.71 0.74 -15.33
N SER A 242 7.03 -0.49 -14.96
CA SER A 242 8.36 -0.85 -14.45
C SER A 242 8.99 -2.03 -15.18
N ARG A 243 10.33 -2.06 -15.17
CA ARG A 243 11.15 -3.19 -15.70
C ARG A 243 11.11 -4.41 -14.79
N THR A 244 11.09 -4.16 -13.48
CA THR A 244 10.95 -5.14 -12.39
C THR A 244 9.62 -4.89 -11.69
N PRO A 245 8.86 -5.90 -11.24
CA PRO A 245 7.59 -5.66 -10.56
C PRO A 245 7.77 -4.79 -9.31
N ILE A 246 6.78 -3.97 -8.98
CA ILE A 246 6.70 -3.31 -7.66
C ILE A 246 6.26 -4.37 -6.65
N GLY A 247 7.06 -4.53 -5.59
CA GLY A 247 6.77 -5.48 -4.54
C GLY A 247 5.67 -4.97 -3.62
N ILE A 248 4.56 -5.70 -3.48
CA ILE A 248 3.43 -5.32 -2.61
C ILE A 248 3.29 -6.33 -1.48
N GLY A 249 3.12 -5.86 -0.25
CA GLY A 249 2.87 -6.69 0.92
C GLY A 249 1.78 -6.09 1.81
N VAL A 250 0.97 -6.96 2.42
CA VAL A 250 -0.26 -6.59 3.12
C VAL A 250 -0.39 -7.42 4.39
N ARG A 251 -0.59 -6.78 5.55
CA ARG A 251 -0.88 -7.50 6.80
C ARG A 251 -1.55 -6.61 7.85
N HIS A 252 -2.52 -7.15 8.60
CA HIS A 252 -3.28 -6.42 9.62
C HIS A 252 -2.85 -6.71 11.07
N GLY A 253 -2.52 -7.96 11.43
CA GLY A 253 -2.00 -8.28 12.77
C GLY A 253 -3.03 -8.38 13.91
N LEU A 254 -4.32 -8.40 13.59
CA LEU A 254 -5.39 -8.72 14.53
C LEU A 254 -5.64 -10.24 14.58
N SER A 255 -6.25 -10.75 15.63
CA SER A 255 -6.59 -12.17 15.78
C SER A 255 -8.05 -12.37 16.20
N PRO A 256 -8.71 -13.46 15.75
CA PRO A 256 -10.07 -13.78 16.18
C PRO A 256 -10.14 -13.89 17.70
N ALA A 257 -11.15 -13.26 18.29
CA ALA A 257 -11.37 -13.22 19.74
C ALA A 257 -12.69 -13.91 20.16
N CYS A 258 -13.56 -14.24 19.22
CA CYS A 258 -14.81 -14.95 19.49
C CYS A 258 -15.15 -15.96 18.36
N PRO A 259 -16.18 -16.82 18.55
CA PRO A 259 -16.72 -17.63 17.46
C PRO A 259 -17.27 -16.77 16.32
N SER A 260 -17.27 -17.33 15.09
CA SER A 260 -17.85 -16.66 13.94
C SER A 260 -19.36 -16.46 14.08
N MET A 261 -19.84 -15.34 13.55
CA MET A 261 -21.22 -14.88 13.50
C MET A 261 -21.55 -14.49 12.05
N ILE A 262 -22.83 -14.36 11.70
CA ILE A 262 -23.28 -14.03 10.34
C ILE A 262 -23.94 -12.65 10.32
N VAL A 263 -23.50 -11.79 9.40
CA VAL A 263 -24.23 -10.56 9.09
C VAL A 263 -25.54 -10.93 8.41
N THR A 264 -26.66 -10.62 9.07
CA THR A 264 -28.02 -11.05 8.61
C THR A 264 -28.80 -9.91 7.98
N ARG A 265 -28.51 -8.65 8.35
CA ARG A 265 -29.06 -7.46 7.69
C ARG A 265 -28.06 -6.32 7.69
N ALA A 266 -27.80 -5.76 6.51
CA ALA A 266 -26.94 -4.59 6.31
C ALA A 266 -27.45 -3.76 5.12
N ALA A 267 -27.21 -2.46 5.14
CA ALA A 267 -27.51 -1.54 4.05
C ALA A 267 -26.38 -0.50 3.94
N GLY A 268 -25.74 -0.44 2.77
CA GLY A 268 -24.49 0.32 2.62
C GLY A 268 -23.44 -0.12 3.64
N ASN A 269 -22.82 0.85 4.32
CA ASN A 269 -21.84 0.61 5.37
C ASN A 269 -22.46 0.43 6.78
N VAL A 270 -23.79 0.25 6.90
CA VAL A 270 -24.45 0.06 8.19
C VAL A 270 -24.87 -1.39 8.36
N ILE A 271 -24.34 -2.05 9.40
CA ILE A 271 -24.76 -3.38 9.82
C ILE A 271 -25.91 -3.19 10.82
N HIS A 272 -27.10 -3.67 10.47
CA HIS A 272 -28.24 -3.61 11.37
C HIS A 272 -28.34 -4.86 12.23
N GLU A 273 -28.09 -6.04 11.67
CA GLU A 273 -28.25 -7.31 12.37
C GLU A 273 -27.11 -8.28 12.15
N ILE A 274 -26.68 -8.90 13.25
CA ILE A 274 -25.76 -10.04 13.31
C ILE A 274 -26.51 -11.18 14.00
N ASP A 275 -26.55 -12.36 13.39
CA ASP A 275 -27.30 -13.54 13.85
C ASP A 275 -28.79 -13.25 14.18
N GLY A 276 -29.43 -12.41 13.38
CA GLY A 276 -30.85 -12.03 13.54
C GLY A 276 -31.14 -11.13 14.75
N ARG A 277 -30.11 -10.47 15.30
CA ARG A 277 -30.22 -9.56 16.44
C ARG A 277 -29.52 -8.22 16.15
N PRO A 278 -29.87 -7.13 16.84
CA PRO A 278 -29.17 -5.85 16.68
C PRO A 278 -27.66 -6.03 16.77
N ALA A 279 -26.92 -5.45 15.82
CA ALA A 279 -25.49 -5.69 15.65
C ALA A 279 -24.67 -5.36 16.92
N LEU A 280 -25.03 -4.28 17.63
CA LEU A 280 -24.38 -3.86 18.88
C LEU A 280 -24.43 -4.94 19.97
N LEU A 281 -25.44 -5.80 19.98
CA LEU A 281 -25.56 -6.87 20.97
C LEU A 281 -24.41 -7.89 20.87
N ALA A 282 -23.84 -8.09 19.67
CA ALA A 282 -22.66 -8.94 19.50
C ALA A 282 -21.47 -8.40 20.31
N TYR A 283 -21.27 -7.08 20.26
CA TYR A 283 -20.24 -6.37 21.00
C TYR A 283 -20.51 -6.36 22.50
N GLU A 284 -21.73 -6.04 22.93
CA GLU A 284 -22.11 -6.05 24.34
C GLU A 284 -21.88 -7.42 24.99
N ARG A 285 -22.27 -8.50 24.29
CA ARG A 285 -22.07 -9.87 24.76
C ARG A 285 -20.59 -10.26 24.81
N PHE A 286 -19.82 -9.89 23.79
CA PHE A 286 -18.39 -10.15 23.75
C PHE A 286 -17.66 -9.41 24.89
N ALA A 287 -17.95 -8.12 25.04
CA ALA A 287 -17.41 -7.25 26.08
C ALA A 287 -17.71 -7.78 27.49
N ALA A 288 -18.97 -8.14 27.77
CA ALA A 288 -19.35 -8.75 29.03
C ALA A 288 -18.66 -10.11 29.25
N GLY A 289 -18.49 -10.90 28.18
CA GLY A 289 -17.80 -12.20 28.23
C GLY A 289 -16.32 -12.13 28.57
N ILE A 290 -15.66 -11.01 28.25
CA ILE A 290 -14.26 -10.76 28.63
C ILE A 290 -14.11 -9.91 29.91
N GLY A 291 -15.23 -9.58 30.59
CA GLY A 291 -15.21 -8.82 31.83
C GLY A 291 -15.07 -7.30 31.66
N GLU A 292 -15.31 -6.78 30.45
CA GLU A 292 -15.20 -5.36 30.10
C GLU A 292 -16.53 -4.80 29.56
N PRO A 293 -17.66 -4.89 30.30
CA PRO A 293 -18.96 -4.46 29.78
C PRO A 293 -18.95 -3.00 29.31
N ILE A 294 -19.50 -2.77 28.12
CA ILE A 294 -19.53 -1.45 27.49
C ILE A 294 -20.77 -0.65 27.89
N THR A 295 -20.63 0.68 27.84
CA THR A 295 -21.70 1.66 28.05
C THR A 295 -21.85 2.51 26.78
N PRO A 296 -22.92 3.31 26.61
CA PRO A 296 -23.02 4.25 25.49
C PRO A 296 -21.81 5.19 25.37
N ALA A 297 -21.17 5.56 26.49
CA ALA A 297 -20.00 6.44 26.50
C ALA A 297 -18.69 5.72 26.10
N THR A 298 -18.62 4.40 26.23
CA THR A 298 -17.39 3.62 26.00
C THR A 298 -17.47 2.69 24.80
N ARG A 299 -18.68 2.45 24.25
CA ARG A 299 -18.91 1.46 23.18
C ARG A 299 -18.11 1.74 21.91
N ASP A 300 -18.01 3.00 21.47
CA ASP A 300 -17.33 3.32 20.21
C ASP A 300 -15.81 3.12 20.33
N ALA A 301 -15.22 3.53 21.45
CA ALA A 301 -13.81 3.28 21.77
C ALA A 301 -13.50 1.78 21.96
N PHE A 302 -14.45 1.02 22.50
CA PHE A 302 -14.31 -0.44 22.58
C PHE A 302 -14.37 -1.08 21.20
N MET A 303 -15.33 -0.66 20.36
CA MET A 303 -15.51 -1.20 19.01
C MET A 303 -14.31 -0.94 18.10
N ILE A 304 -13.74 0.27 18.11
CA ILE A 304 -12.57 0.60 17.26
C ILE A 304 -11.31 -0.21 17.64
N THR A 305 -11.24 -0.72 18.87
CA THR A 305 -10.16 -1.62 19.32
C THR A 305 -10.53 -3.11 19.24
N HIS A 306 -11.76 -3.42 18.82
CA HIS A 306 -12.30 -4.78 18.69
C HIS A 306 -13.01 -4.96 17.33
N GLU A 307 -12.27 -4.84 16.25
CA GLU A 307 -12.87 -4.73 14.92
C GLU A 307 -13.46 -6.04 14.39
N LEU A 308 -14.23 -5.97 13.30
CA LEU A 308 -14.74 -7.18 12.65
C LEU A 308 -13.72 -7.74 11.65
N GLY A 309 -13.41 -9.03 11.77
CA GLY A 309 -12.72 -9.81 10.77
C GLY A 309 -13.73 -10.55 9.90
N MET A 310 -13.83 -10.18 8.64
CA MET A 310 -14.63 -10.87 7.63
C MET A 310 -13.84 -12.02 7.03
N LEU A 311 -14.33 -13.25 7.19
CA LEU A 311 -13.68 -14.43 6.65
C LEU A 311 -13.75 -14.44 5.12
N THR A 312 -12.60 -14.61 4.49
CA THR A 312 -12.48 -14.69 3.03
C THR A 312 -12.37 -16.14 2.55
N SER A 313 -12.55 -16.37 1.25
CA SER A 313 -12.43 -17.71 0.65
C SER A 313 -11.03 -18.33 0.77
N SER A 314 -9.99 -17.53 1.04
CA SER A 314 -8.64 -18.03 1.29
C SER A 314 -8.42 -18.54 2.72
N GLY A 315 -9.42 -18.38 3.60
CA GLY A 315 -9.29 -18.71 5.03
C GLY A 315 -8.64 -17.60 5.87
N GLU A 316 -8.28 -16.48 5.26
CA GLU A 316 -7.77 -15.28 5.95
C GLU A 316 -8.92 -14.31 6.29
N TYR A 317 -8.65 -13.37 7.20
CA TYR A 317 -9.60 -12.34 7.59
C TYR A 317 -9.30 -11.00 6.93
N LYS A 318 -10.35 -10.36 6.44
CA LYS A 318 -10.33 -8.98 5.98
C LYS A 318 -10.97 -8.09 7.04
N ILE A 319 -10.23 -7.09 7.52
CA ILE A 319 -10.69 -6.29 8.66
C ILE A 319 -11.64 -5.18 8.22
N ARG A 320 -12.62 -4.90 9.08
CA ARG A 320 -13.69 -3.93 8.91
C ARG A 320 -13.85 -3.15 10.21
N ALA A 321 -13.51 -1.87 10.16
CA ALA A 321 -13.50 -1.00 11.34
C ALA A 321 -14.92 -0.49 11.64
N PRO A 322 -15.51 -0.79 12.81
CA PRO A 322 -16.72 -0.14 13.30
C PRO A 322 -16.39 1.29 13.76
N LEU A 323 -17.20 2.27 13.35
CA LEU A 323 -16.98 3.69 13.67
C LEU A 323 -17.84 4.14 14.85
N THR A 324 -19.14 3.87 14.78
CA THR A 324 -20.09 4.24 15.84
C THR A 324 -21.31 3.33 15.82
N ALA A 325 -21.97 3.19 16.95
CA ALA A 325 -23.26 2.55 17.03
C ALA A 325 -24.39 3.59 17.10
N ASN A 326 -25.51 3.28 16.46
CA ASN A 326 -26.73 4.07 16.55
C ASN A 326 -27.52 3.69 17.82
N GLU A 327 -28.57 4.46 18.12
CA GLU A 327 -29.48 4.18 19.24
C GLU A 327 -30.29 2.90 19.02
N ASP A 328 -30.60 2.55 17.78
CA ASP A 328 -31.32 1.32 17.41
C ASP A 328 -30.45 0.04 17.49
N GLY A 329 -29.17 0.18 17.86
CA GLY A 329 -28.21 -0.92 17.96
C GLY A 329 -27.59 -1.33 16.62
N SER A 330 -27.84 -0.63 15.52
CA SER A 330 -27.05 -0.79 14.28
C SER A 330 -25.66 -0.18 14.42
N ILE A 331 -24.69 -0.68 13.67
CA ILE A 331 -23.30 -0.25 13.69
C ILE A 331 -22.93 0.34 12.33
N VAL A 332 -22.43 1.57 12.34
CA VAL A 332 -21.84 2.23 11.17
C VAL A 332 -20.39 1.79 11.04
N MET A 333 -20.04 1.26 9.87
CA MET A 333 -18.71 0.74 9.55
C MET A 333 -17.94 1.72 8.65
N ALA A 334 -16.61 1.68 8.69
CA ALA A 334 -15.75 2.44 7.78
C ALA A 334 -15.86 1.95 6.32
N SER A 335 -16.21 0.67 6.13
CA SER A 335 -16.44 0.06 4.83
C SER A 335 -17.53 -1.00 4.91
N GLU A 336 -18.08 -1.36 3.76
CA GLU A 336 -19.24 -2.26 3.67
C GLU A 336 -18.90 -3.68 4.13
N VAL A 337 -19.89 -4.31 4.75
CA VAL A 337 -19.87 -5.72 5.14
C VAL A 337 -21.10 -6.39 4.54
N PRO A 338 -20.93 -7.30 3.56
CA PRO A 338 -22.05 -7.91 2.86
C PRO A 338 -22.97 -8.72 3.78
N VAL A 339 -24.27 -8.73 3.46
CA VAL A 339 -25.20 -9.69 4.06
C VAL A 339 -24.76 -11.11 3.71
N GLY A 340 -24.78 -12.01 4.70
CA GLY A 340 -24.28 -13.36 4.60
C GLY A 340 -22.78 -13.51 4.90
N ALA A 341 -22.05 -12.41 5.12
CA ALA A 341 -20.65 -12.47 5.50
C ALA A 341 -20.48 -13.13 6.88
N SER A 342 -19.53 -14.06 6.96
CA SER A 342 -19.06 -14.65 8.22
C SER A 342 -18.05 -13.71 8.85
N VAL A 343 -18.38 -13.16 10.02
CA VAL A 343 -17.56 -12.20 10.76
C VAL A 343 -17.21 -12.70 12.14
N THR A 344 -16.08 -12.26 12.68
CA THR A 344 -15.70 -12.47 14.08
C THR A 344 -15.22 -11.14 14.64
N ILE A 345 -15.43 -10.92 15.94
CA ILE A 345 -14.73 -9.82 16.64
C ILE A 345 -13.26 -10.22 16.76
N MET A 346 -12.39 -9.27 16.44
CA MET A 346 -10.95 -9.42 16.40
C MET A 346 -10.32 -8.58 17.52
N ARG A 347 -9.14 -8.95 17.99
CA ARG A 347 -8.35 -8.17 18.94
C ARG A 347 -6.91 -8.04 18.46
N GLY A 348 -6.32 -6.87 18.64
CA GLY A 348 -4.91 -6.60 18.41
C GLY A 348 -4.07 -6.71 19.69
N SER A 349 -2.77 -6.93 19.54
CA SER A 349 -1.77 -6.64 20.56
C SER A 349 -0.59 -5.92 19.90
N GLU A 350 0.11 -5.08 20.65
CA GLU A 350 1.22 -4.28 20.13
C GLU A 350 2.23 -5.13 19.35
N GLU A 351 2.63 -6.28 19.92
CA GLU A 351 3.58 -7.22 19.31
C GLU A 351 3.07 -7.77 17.97
N LYS A 352 1.78 -8.11 17.88
CA LYS A 352 1.20 -8.66 16.64
C LYS A 352 1.05 -7.60 15.57
N LEU A 353 0.70 -6.37 15.95
CA LEU A 353 0.66 -5.23 15.03
C LEU A 353 2.06 -4.92 14.48
N VAL A 354 3.08 -4.83 15.34
CA VAL A 354 4.48 -4.61 14.92
C VAL A 354 5.00 -5.77 14.06
N SER A 355 4.72 -7.02 14.44
CA SER A 355 5.09 -8.20 13.66
C SER A 355 4.39 -8.24 12.30
N ALA A 356 3.14 -7.78 12.22
CA ALA A 356 2.42 -7.65 10.95
C ALA A 356 3.07 -6.64 10.03
N ALA A 357 3.54 -5.50 10.53
CA ALA A 357 4.28 -4.52 9.74
C ALA A 357 5.58 -5.09 9.17
N GLU A 358 6.36 -5.80 9.99
CA GLU A 358 7.54 -6.53 9.53
C GLU A 358 7.17 -7.55 8.42
N HIS A 359 6.09 -8.30 8.62
CA HIS A 359 5.63 -9.28 7.66
C HIS A 359 5.16 -8.66 6.34
N ALA A 360 4.47 -7.52 6.39
CA ALA A 360 4.06 -6.77 5.20
C ALA A 360 5.30 -6.32 4.40
N ALA A 361 6.32 -5.76 5.07
CA ALA A 361 7.57 -5.41 4.40
C ALA A 361 8.32 -6.63 3.82
N ARG A 362 8.36 -7.76 4.54
CA ARG A 362 8.99 -9.00 4.04
C ARG A 362 8.28 -9.54 2.82
N SER A 363 6.94 -9.50 2.82
CA SER A 363 6.12 -9.93 1.69
C SER A 363 6.33 -9.02 0.49
N ALA A 364 6.37 -7.70 0.70
CA ALA A 364 6.67 -6.74 -0.35
C ALA A 364 8.06 -6.99 -0.95
N LEU A 365 9.07 -7.23 -0.12
CA LEU A 365 10.44 -7.51 -0.56
C LEU A 365 10.53 -8.82 -1.37
N ALA A 366 9.83 -9.87 -0.92
CA ALA A 366 9.75 -11.13 -1.67
C ALA A 366 9.07 -10.93 -3.04
N ASN A 367 8.02 -10.10 -3.08
CA ASN A 367 7.28 -9.77 -4.30
C ASN A 367 8.02 -8.81 -5.26
N LEU A 368 9.19 -8.28 -4.86
CA LEU A 368 10.11 -7.54 -5.72
C LEU A 368 10.90 -8.46 -6.69
N ALA A 369 10.66 -9.77 -6.63
CA ALA A 369 11.22 -10.80 -7.52
C ALA A 369 12.76 -10.78 -7.60
N GLY A 370 13.44 -10.49 -6.49
CA GLY A 370 14.90 -10.43 -6.39
C GLY A 370 15.52 -9.09 -6.79
N GLY A 371 14.70 -8.08 -7.16
CA GLY A 371 15.16 -6.70 -7.29
C GLY A 371 15.68 -6.13 -5.97
N LYS A 372 16.46 -5.05 -6.06
CA LYS A 372 16.87 -4.27 -4.87
C LYS A 372 15.81 -3.19 -4.59
N PRO A 373 15.52 -2.87 -3.32
CA PRO A 373 14.63 -1.75 -2.99
C PRO A 373 15.26 -0.39 -3.33
N GLY A 374 14.58 0.42 -4.13
CA GLY A 374 14.97 1.80 -4.43
C GLY A 374 14.20 2.84 -3.62
N ALA A 375 12.91 2.60 -3.34
CA ALA A 375 12.08 3.45 -2.48
C ALA A 375 10.91 2.66 -1.89
N VAL A 376 10.33 3.15 -0.79
CA VAL A 376 9.19 2.52 -0.12
C VAL A 376 8.08 3.52 0.14
N LEU A 377 6.86 3.15 -0.27
CA LEU A 377 5.61 3.82 0.09
C LEU A 377 4.86 2.93 1.08
N VAL A 378 4.43 3.49 2.21
CA VAL A 378 3.63 2.78 3.20
C VAL A 378 2.28 3.47 3.42
N PHE A 379 1.21 2.71 3.17
CA PHE A 379 -0.16 3.10 3.47
C PHE A 379 -0.55 2.36 4.75
N ASP A 380 -0.71 3.09 5.85
CA ASP A 380 -1.00 2.50 7.15
C ASP A 380 -2.32 3.01 7.69
N CYS A 381 -3.16 2.16 8.27
CA CYS A 381 -4.44 2.61 8.79
C CYS A 381 -4.27 3.47 10.05
N ILE A 382 -5.02 4.57 10.18
CA ILE A 382 -5.10 5.35 11.43
C ILE A 382 -5.49 4.48 12.64
N CYS A 383 -6.29 3.43 12.44
CA CYS A 383 -6.67 2.53 13.52
C CYS A 383 -5.45 1.87 14.17
N ARG A 384 -4.37 1.62 13.42
CA ARG A 384 -3.13 1.04 13.96
C ARG A 384 -2.42 2.01 14.91
N ARG A 385 -2.48 3.32 14.63
CA ARG A 385 -2.05 4.35 15.58
C ARG A 385 -2.88 4.32 16.86
N ILE A 386 -4.20 4.16 16.74
CA ILE A 386 -5.10 4.04 17.90
C ILE A 386 -4.72 2.82 18.76
N PHE A 387 -4.40 1.67 18.12
CA PHE A 387 -3.94 0.47 18.82
C PHE A 387 -2.57 0.63 19.49
N LEU A 388 -1.61 1.27 18.81
CA LEU A 388 -0.21 1.30 19.23
C LEU A 388 0.15 2.52 20.09
N GLY A 389 -0.60 3.62 19.99
CA GLY A 389 -0.29 4.88 20.68
C GLY A 389 1.16 5.33 20.43
N GLU A 390 1.90 5.52 21.51
CA GLU A 390 3.32 5.90 21.48
C GLU A 390 4.22 4.82 20.84
N GLN A 391 3.79 3.56 20.86
CA GLN A 391 4.54 2.42 20.32
C GLN A 391 4.52 2.33 18.80
N TYR A 392 3.75 3.19 18.12
CA TYR A 392 3.67 3.18 16.66
C TYR A 392 5.05 3.38 16.00
N LYS A 393 5.99 4.08 16.64
CA LYS A 393 7.36 4.20 16.12
C LYS A 393 8.02 2.81 15.93
N ARG A 394 7.74 1.84 16.81
CA ARG A 394 8.25 0.46 16.66
C ARG A 394 7.77 -0.20 15.37
N GLN A 395 6.58 0.15 14.91
CA GLN A 395 6.05 -0.33 13.63
C GLN A 395 6.84 0.24 12.45
N VAL A 396 7.14 1.54 12.48
CA VAL A 396 7.95 2.20 11.45
C VAL A 396 9.36 1.60 11.41
N ASP A 397 9.95 1.38 12.59
CA ASP A 397 11.26 0.71 12.71
C ASP A 397 11.22 -0.74 12.19
N ALA A 398 10.10 -1.46 12.35
CA ALA A 398 9.92 -2.81 11.82
C ALA A 398 9.94 -2.83 10.28
N PHE A 399 9.26 -1.90 9.60
CA PHE A 399 9.38 -1.78 8.13
C PHE A 399 10.84 -1.56 7.71
N ARG A 400 11.51 -0.59 8.35
CA ARG A 400 12.90 -0.22 8.06
C ARG A 400 13.89 -1.37 8.27
N SER A 401 13.67 -2.19 9.29
CA SER A 401 14.52 -3.35 9.60
C SER A 401 14.56 -4.39 8.49
N VAL A 402 13.51 -4.44 7.66
CA VAL A 402 13.40 -5.38 6.54
C VAL A 402 13.93 -4.79 5.25
N VAL A 403 13.55 -3.54 4.93
CA VAL A 403 13.88 -2.93 3.63
C VAL A 403 15.31 -2.41 3.57
N GLY A 404 15.91 -2.08 4.71
CA GLY A 404 17.26 -1.53 4.81
C GLY A 404 17.28 -0.09 5.32
N GLN A 405 18.36 0.29 6.00
CA GLN A 405 18.47 1.61 6.65
C GLN A 405 18.64 2.77 5.66
N ASP A 406 19.24 2.49 4.50
CA ASP A 406 19.55 3.48 3.47
C ASP A 406 18.43 3.62 2.41
N VAL A 407 17.37 2.81 2.50
CA VAL A 407 16.27 2.84 1.54
C VAL A 407 15.28 3.94 1.95
N PRO A 408 15.04 4.95 1.09
CA PRO A 408 14.09 6.02 1.38
C PRO A 408 12.68 5.47 1.59
N LEU A 409 12.08 5.82 2.71
CA LEU A 409 10.73 5.41 3.09
C LEU A 409 9.89 6.64 3.43
N ILE A 410 8.70 6.70 2.85
CA ILE A 410 7.64 7.63 3.21
C ILE A 410 6.36 6.85 3.49
N GLY A 411 5.62 7.26 4.50
CA GLY A 411 4.33 6.66 4.83
C GLY A 411 3.42 7.61 5.56
N TRP A 412 2.15 7.24 5.62
CA TRP A 412 1.13 8.06 6.26
C TRP A 412 -0.04 7.24 6.77
N GLU A 413 -0.79 7.85 7.68
CA GLU A 413 -1.99 7.30 8.29
C GLU A 413 -3.22 7.62 7.43
N THR A 414 -3.93 6.57 7.03
CA THR A 414 -5.04 6.55 6.05
C THR A 414 -6.36 6.13 6.69
N TYR A 415 -7.47 6.38 5.99
CA TYR A 415 -8.81 5.86 6.35
C TYR A 415 -9.17 4.52 5.70
N GLY A 416 -8.31 4.03 4.83
CA GLY A 416 -8.44 2.73 4.21
C GLY A 416 -7.24 2.46 3.32
N GLU A 417 -6.86 1.19 3.23
CA GLU A 417 -5.67 0.77 2.50
C GLU A 417 -6.08 -0.03 1.28
N ILE A 418 -5.39 0.18 0.17
CA ILE A 418 -5.69 -0.47 -1.09
C ILE A 418 -4.56 -1.45 -1.41
N ALA A 419 -4.92 -2.71 -1.61
CA ALA A 419 -4.04 -3.71 -2.18
C ALA A 419 -4.87 -4.79 -2.86
N LEU A 420 -4.80 -4.81 -4.20
CA LEU A 420 -5.35 -5.85 -5.05
C LEU A 420 -4.23 -6.40 -5.94
N THR A 421 -3.74 -7.58 -5.56
CA THR A 421 -2.70 -8.33 -6.26
C THR A 421 -3.29 -9.60 -6.88
N PRO A 422 -2.61 -10.23 -7.87
CA PRO A 422 -3.10 -11.47 -8.48
C PRO A 422 -3.49 -12.52 -7.43
N GLY A 423 -4.73 -13.02 -7.51
CA GLY A 423 -5.28 -14.01 -6.59
C GLY A 423 -6.10 -13.45 -5.42
N GLN A 424 -6.10 -12.12 -5.21
CA GLN A 424 -7.03 -11.48 -4.28
C GLN A 424 -8.38 -11.19 -4.95
N GLN A 425 -9.47 -11.36 -4.21
CA GLN A 425 -10.84 -11.15 -4.70
C GLN A 425 -11.42 -9.78 -4.33
N SER A 426 -10.74 -9.05 -3.44
CA SER A 426 -11.15 -7.73 -2.96
C SER A 426 -9.90 -7.00 -2.49
N GLY A 427 -9.86 -5.67 -2.58
CA GLY A 427 -8.65 -4.89 -2.35
C GLY A 427 -8.77 -3.71 -1.40
N TRP A 428 -9.94 -3.43 -0.81
CA TRP A 428 -10.08 -2.38 0.21
C TRP A 428 -9.96 -2.89 1.66
N HIS A 429 -8.94 -2.48 2.40
CA HIS A 429 -8.63 -2.96 3.75
C HIS A 429 -8.82 -1.86 4.81
N ASN A 430 -9.04 -2.27 6.06
CA ASN A 430 -8.94 -1.41 7.24
C ASN A 430 -7.93 -2.04 8.22
N SER A 431 -7.39 -1.25 9.15
CA SER A 431 -6.41 -1.68 10.17
C SER A 431 -5.23 -2.48 9.63
N THR A 432 -4.86 -2.21 8.40
CA THR A 432 -3.87 -2.96 7.65
C THR A 432 -2.67 -2.07 7.34
N SER A 433 -1.48 -2.67 7.27
CA SER A 433 -0.32 -2.05 6.64
C SER A 433 -0.21 -2.57 5.22
N VAL A 434 -0.17 -1.65 4.25
CA VAL A 434 0.17 -1.96 2.87
C VAL A 434 1.51 -1.31 2.54
N VAL A 435 2.47 -2.13 2.11
CA VAL A 435 3.83 -1.71 1.76
C VAL A 435 4.03 -1.91 0.26
N ALA A 436 4.43 -0.84 -0.44
CA ALA A 436 4.86 -0.89 -1.83
C ALA A 436 6.36 -0.56 -1.92
N ILE A 437 7.15 -1.51 -2.41
CA ILE A 437 8.58 -1.33 -2.64
C ILE A 437 8.83 -1.15 -4.13
N LEU A 438 9.35 0.01 -4.48
CA LEU A 438 9.76 0.35 -5.84
C LEU A 438 11.15 -0.25 -6.08
N PRO A 439 11.38 -0.94 -7.21
CA PRO A 439 12.69 -1.50 -7.53
C PRO A 439 13.71 -0.40 -7.79
N ASP A 440 14.98 -0.68 -7.47
CA ASP A 440 16.17 0.05 -7.92
C ASP A 440 16.30 -0.01 -9.45
#